data_AF-A0A7C5P7I0-F1
#
_entry.id   AF-A0A7C5P7I0-F1
#
_cell.length_a   1.000
_cell.length_b   1.000
_cell.length_c   1.000
_cell.angle_alpha   90.00
_cell.angle_beta   90.00
_cell.angle_gamma   90.00
#
_symmetry.space_group_name_H-M   'P 1'
#
loop_
_entity.id
_entity.type
_entity.pdbx_description
1 polymer ?
#
loop_
_entity_poly.entity_id
_entity_poly.type
_entity_poly.pdbx_seq_one_letter_code
_entity_poly.pdbx_strand_id
1 'polypeptide(L)'
;MKLKHILEVDKGFEFLKNKIVDKTLCDGCGICAEVCDRIKISDGLPELVEPCLLDLGSTECGKRGLCVDNCPKWEERRGFELLKETIIDEGLCTGCAACAAFCERIELVDGVPTPVKDCIMLLDAVQCGEYGLCYDHCSARLPPRDELETRIFGCVREDELLGVYRNIFSAKAIDPEILKLCQDGGIVSSILAYGLENEIFEGVIVTRGTAGDRWKPEPVVLVTPEEIASAAGTIYSVSPSIMGLGEVIKNTELTKIAVVGTPCQMKATRNIQEHLFKKAEDIDITT
;
A
#
# COMPACT_ATOMS: atom_id res chain seq x y z
N MET A 1 -24.57 15.46 -24.90
CA MET A 1 -23.63 14.58 -24.17
C MET A 1 -22.22 15.01 -24.57
N LYS A 2 -21.61 15.96 -23.83
CA LYS A 2 -20.25 16.42 -24.11
C LYS A 2 -19.30 15.39 -23.50
N LEU A 3 -18.56 14.67 -24.35
CA LEU A 3 -17.45 13.84 -23.93
C LEU A 3 -16.50 14.70 -23.09
N LYS A 4 -16.22 14.21 -21.88
CA LYS A 4 -15.24 14.76 -20.95
C LYS A 4 -13.94 15.01 -21.74
N HIS A 5 -13.37 16.21 -21.62
CA HIS A 5 -11.94 16.38 -21.79
C HIS A 5 -11.28 15.35 -20.88
N ILE A 6 -10.74 14.29 -21.48
CA ILE A 6 -9.65 13.54 -20.86
C ILE A 6 -8.60 14.63 -20.67
N LEU A 7 -8.29 14.98 -19.42
CA LEU A 7 -7.12 15.78 -19.11
C LEU A 7 -5.97 15.06 -19.82
N GLU A 8 -5.40 15.67 -20.86
CA GLU A 8 -4.11 15.21 -21.38
C GLU A 8 -3.18 15.27 -20.19
N VAL A 9 -2.81 14.08 -19.69
CA VAL A 9 -1.81 13.99 -18.65
C VAL A 9 -0.54 14.49 -19.32
N ASP A 10 0.02 15.59 -18.82
CA ASP A 10 1.31 16.11 -19.29
C ASP A 10 2.29 14.93 -19.41
N LYS A 11 3.11 14.90 -20.45
CA LYS A 11 4.15 13.87 -20.65
C LYS A 11 5.43 14.53 -21.15
N GLY A 12 6.52 13.77 -21.11
CA GLY A 12 7.81 14.19 -21.62
C GLY A 12 8.33 15.42 -20.89
N PHE A 13 8.92 16.33 -21.65
CA PHE A 13 9.54 17.50 -21.05
C PHE A 13 8.52 18.51 -20.51
N GLU A 14 7.34 18.64 -21.12
CA GLU A 14 6.29 19.53 -20.61
C GLU A 14 5.89 19.14 -19.19
N PHE A 15 5.76 17.84 -18.94
CA PHE A 15 5.59 17.30 -17.61
C PHE A 15 6.71 17.74 -16.66
N LEU A 16 7.97 17.44 -17.02
CA LEU A 16 9.15 17.75 -16.20
C LEU A 16 9.19 19.25 -15.86
N LYS A 17 8.86 20.10 -16.83
CA LYS A 17 8.80 21.54 -16.66
C LYS A 17 7.70 21.95 -15.68
N ASN A 18 6.45 21.61 -15.98
CA ASN A 18 5.27 22.05 -15.21
C ASN A 18 5.30 21.55 -13.77
N LYS A 19 5.84 20.35 -13.54
CA LYS A 19 5.70 19.64 -12.27
C LYS A 19 6.95 19.70 -11.40
N ILE A 20 8.13 19.93 -11.97
CA ILE A 20 9.41 19.94 -11.24
C ILE A 20 10.08 21.30 -11.34
N VAL A 21 10.31 21.80 -12.56
CA VAL A 21 11.05 23.06 -12.77
C VAL A 21 10.23 24.26 -12.30
N ASP A 22 9.00 24.42 -12.78
CA ASP A 22 8.13 25.55 -12.46
C ASP A 22 7.68 25.55 -10.99
N LYS A 23 7.72 24.38 -10.34
CA LYS A 23 7.49 24.22 -8.89
C LYS A 23 8.75 24.39 -8.04
N THR A 24 9.88 24.76 -8.62
CA THR A 24 11.16 24.97 -7.92
C THR A 24 11.69 23.74 -7.17
N LEU A 25 11.34 22.53 -7.63
CA LEU A 25 11.80 21.26 -7.06
C LEU A 25 13.12 20.78 -7.70
N CYS A 26 13.46 21.28 -8.90
CA CYS A 26 14.67 20.90 -9.62
C CYS A 26 15.92 21.36 -8.88
N ASP A 27 16.87 20.44 -8.67
CA ASP A 27 18.18 20.70 -8.04
C ASP A 27 19.34 20.78 -9.06
N GLY A 28 19.02 20.70 -10.36
CA GLY A 28 20.01 20.77 -11.42
C GLY A 28 20.90 19.53 -11.58
N CYS A 29 20.49 18.36 -11.07
CA CYS A 29 21.29 17.13 -11.12
C CYS A 29 21.65 16.61 -12.53
N GLY A 30 20.98 17.08 -13.59
CA GLY A 30 21.35 16.77 -14.98
C GLY A 30 20.89 15.41 -15.52
N ILE A 31 20.28 14.53 -14.72
CA ILE A 31 19.87 13.17 -15.13
C ILE A 31 18.97 13.20 -16.38
N CYS A 32 18.04 14.14 -16.45
CA CYS A 32 17.14 14.30 -17.60
C CYS A 32 17.87 14.60 -18.92
N ALA A 33 18.98 15.35 -18.87
CA ALA A 33 19.82 15.62 -20.04
C ALA A 33 20.67 14.39 -20.43
N GLU A 34 21.00 13.53 -19.47
CA GLU A 34 21.78 12.33 -19.76
C GLU A 34 20.96 11.22 -20.40
N VAL A 35 19.69 11.10 -20.03
CA VAL A 35 18.77 10.12 -20.63
C VAL A 35 18.05 10.65 -21.88
N CYS A 36 18.26 11.91 -22.26
CA CYS A 36 17.61 12.54 -23.41
C CYS A 36 18.51 13.59 -24.08
N ASP A 37 18.99 13.30 -25.29
CA ASP A 37 19.84 14.16 -26.11
C ASP A 37 19.19 15.49 -26.54
N ARG A 38 17.86 15.60 -26.38
CA ARG A 38 17.06 16.80 -26.67
C ARG A 38 16.95 17.77 -25.49
N ILE A 39 17.46 17.39 -24.32
CA ILE A 39 17.48 18.22 -23.11
C ILE A 39 18.93 18.66 -22.84
N LYS A 40 19.12 19.94 -22.57
CA LYS A 40 20.40 20.50 -22.09
C LYS A 40 20.18 21.15 -20.73
N ILE A 41 21.22 21.21 -19.92
CA ILE A 41 21.20 22.03 -18.70
C ILE A 41 21.74 23.42 -19.03
N SER A 42 20.89 24.44 -18.87
CA SER A 42 21.21 25.86 -19.02
C SER A 42 20.91 26.57 -17.71
N ASP A 43 21.85 27.36 -17.18
CA ASP A 43 21.71 28.07 -15.91
C ASP A 43 21.23 27.19 -14.73
N GLY A 44 21.65 25.91 -14.74
CA GLY A 44 21.31 24.92 -13.71
C GLY A 44 19.93 24.28 -13.87
N LEU A 45 19.15 24.62 -14.90
CA LEU A 45 17.83 24.05 -15.16
C LEU A 45 17.78 23.34 -16.51
N PRO A 46 16.93 22.32 -16.67
CA PRO A 46 16.79 21.63 -17.94
C PRO A 46 15.99 22.47 -18.94
N GLU A 47 16.46 22.51 -20.18
CA GLU A 47 15.83 23.19 -21.32
C GLU A 47 15.78 22.25 -22.53
N LEU A 48 14.65 22.26 -23.25
CA LEU A 48 14.57 21.60 -24.55
C LEU A 48 15.35 22.38 -25.59
N VAL A 49 16.08 21.65 -26.41
CA VAL A 49 16.78 22.21 -27.57
C VAL A 49 16.26 21.72 -28.91
N GLU A 50 15.42 20.69 -28.86
CA GLU A 50 14.64 20.18 -29.96
C GLU A 50 13.25 19.77 -29.44
N PRO A 51 12.23 19.61 -30.30
CA PRO A 51 10.91 19.15 -29.87
C PRO A 51 10.98 17.79 -29.16
N CYS A 52 10.14 17.61 -28.12
CA CYS A 52 10.08 16.36 -27.37
C CYS A 52 9.58 15.21 -28.26
N LEU A 53 10.23 14.04 -28.19
CA LEU A 53 9.84 12.88 -28.99
C LEU A 53 8.42 12.39 -28.68
N LEU A 54 7.94 12.55 -27.45
CA LEU A 54 6.58 12.15 -27.08
C LEU A 54 5.52 13.04 -27.74
N ASP A 55 5.78 14.34 -27.87
CA ASP A 55 4.91 15.27 -28.61
C ASP A 55 4.87 14.93 -30.11
N LEU A 56 5.92 14.27 -30.60
CA LEU A 56 6.04 13.74 -31.96
C LEU A 56 5.46 12.31 -32.10
N GLY A 57 4.86 11.74 -31.05
CA GLY A 57 4.21 10.42 -31.08
C GLY A 57 5.15 9.23 -30.92
N SER A 58 6.39 9.44 -30.45
CA SER A 58 7.33 8.34 -30.18
C SER A 58 6.82 7.43 -29.06
N THR A 59 7.11 6.13 -29.17
CA THR A 59 6.88 5.13 -28.11
C THR A 59 8.15 4.72 -27.38
N GLU A 60 9.32 5.17 -27.84
CA GLU A 60 10.64 4.79 -27.31
C GLU A 60 10.93 5.43 -25.95
N CYS A 61 10.26 6.54 -25.63
CA CYS A 61 10.44 7.27 -24.38
C CYS A 61 9.62 6.70 -23.20
N GLY A 62 8.95 5.54 -23.38
CA GLY A 62 8.05 4.97 -22.38
C GLY A 62 6.72 5.72 -22.26
N LYS A 63 5.91 5.40 -21.23
CA LYS A 63 4.56 5.97 -21.07
C LYS A 63 4.56 7.47 -20.75
N ARG A 64 5.57 7.96 -20.02
CA ARG A 64 5.64 9.33 -19.47
C ARG A 64 6.88 10.11 -19.91
N GLY A 65 7.93 9.44 -20.38
CA GLY A 65 9.18 10.06 -20.80
C GLY A 65 10.32 9.68 -19.88
N LEU A 66 11.44 9.20 -20.46
CA LEU A 66 12.63 8.81 -19.68
C LEU A 66 13.16 9.94 -18.78
N CYS A 67 13.05 11.19 -19.22
CA CYS A 67 13.46 12.35 -18.43
C CYS A 67 12.61 12.55 -17.15
N VAL A 68 11.34 12.15 -17.17
CA VAL A 68 10.44 12.16 -16.02
C VAL A 68 10.67 10.92 -15.16
N ASP A 69 10.70 9.74 -15.79
CA ASP A 69 10.82 8.47 -15.08
C ASP A 69 12.19 8.32 -14.36
N ASN A 70 13.22 9.04 -14.78
CA ASN A 70 14.53 9.08 -14.11
C ASN A 70 14.74 10.33 -13.23
N CYS A 71 13.77 11.24 -13.13
CA CYS A 71 13.94 12.43 -12.30
C CYS A 71 13.78 12.07 -10.81
N PRO A 72 14.80 12.25 -9.96
CA PRO A 72 14.71 11.90 -8.53
C PRO A 72 13.67 12.73 -7.78
N LYS A 73 13.32 13.90 -8.33
CA LYS A 73 12.32 14.83 -7.78
C LYS A 73 10.90 14.48 -8.17
N TRP A 74 10.71 13.59 -9.14
CA TRP A 74 9.40 13.25 -9.68
C TRP A 74 8.46 12.71 -8.61
N GLU A 75 8.92 11.76 -7.80
CA GLU A 75 8.07 11.12 -6.81
C GLU A 75 7.94 11.97 -5.52
N GLU A 76 8.82 12.93 -5.28
CA GLU A 76 8.99 13.61 -3.99
C GLU A 76 7.70 14.32 -3.52
N ARG A 77 7.18 13.90 -2.36
CA ARG A 77 6.10 14.56 -1.58
C ARG A 77 4.79 14.82 -2.34
N ARG A 78 4.39 13.92 -3.24
CA ARG A 78 3.14 14.04 -4.01
C ARG A 78 1.93 13.35 -3.40
N GLY A 79 2.12 12.48 -2.42
CA GLY A 79 1.08 11.98 -1.53
C GLY A 79 -0.07 11.30 -2.25
N PHE A 80 -1.28 11.81 -2.03
CA PHE A 80 -2.46 11.24 -2.67
C PHE A 80 -2.44 11.42 -4.20
N GLU A 81 -1.84 12.47 -4.74
CA GLU A 81 -1.70 12.65 -6.19
C GLU A 81 -0.90 11.47 -6.79
N LEU A 82 0.21 11.11 -6.15
CA LEU A 82 1.05 9.99 -6.56
C LEU A 82 0.33 8.64 -6.44
N LEU A 83 -0.35 8.40 -5.32
CA LEU A 83 -1.19 7.21 -5.12
C LEU A 83 -2.26 7.11 -6.21
N LYS A 84 -2.92 8.22 -6.52
CA LYS A 84 -3.98 8.26 -7.53
C LYS A 84 -3.42 7.90 -8.90
N GLU A 85 -2.40 8.60 -9.36
CA GLU A 85 -1.87 8.43 -10.71
C GLU A 85 -1.21 7.08 -10.95
N THR A 86 -0.45 6.57 -9.98
CA THR A 86 0.38 5.38 -10.19
C THR A 86 -0.31 4.08 -9.81
N ILE A 87 -1.32 4.13 -8.93
CA ILE A 87 -1.99 2.93 -8.41
C ILE A 87 -3.48 2.93 -8.74
N ILE A 88 -4.22 3.98 -8.40
CA ILE A 88 -5.68 3.98 -8.53
C ILE A 88 -6.07 4.04 -10.01
N ASP A 89 -5.53 5.00 -10.75
CA ASP A 89 -5.85 5.22 -12.16
C ASP A 89 -5.33 4.07 -13.06
N GLU A 90 -4.25 3.40 -12.66
CA GLU A 90 -3.72 2.20 -13.33
C GLU A 90 -4.48 0.91 -12.95
N GLY A 91 -5.50 1.00 -12.08
CA GLY A 91 -6.35 -0.14 -11.71
C GLY A 91 -5.69 -1.16 -10.79
N LEU A 92 -4.61 -0.78 -10.10
CA LEU A 92 -3.87 -1.65 -9.18
C LEU A 92 -4.44 -1.66 -7.76
N CYS A 93 -5.34 -0.72 -7.42
CA CYS A 93 -5.93 -0.62 -6.10
C CYS A 93 -6.89 -1.79 -5.81
N THR A 94 -6.68 -2.49 -4.69
CA THR A 94 -7.55 -3.59 -4.25
C THR A 94 -8.51 -3.22 -3.12
N GLY A 95 -8.62 -1.93 -2.77
CA GLY A 95 -9.53 -1.47 -1.70
C GLY A 95 -9.17 -1.91 -0.28
N CYS A 96 -7.91 -2.25 0.01
CA CYS A 96 -7.48 -2.74 1.34
C CYS A 96 -7.47 -1.67 2.45
N ALA A 97 -7.77 -0.40 2.12
CA ALA A 97 -7.81 0.75 3.02
C ALA A 97 -6.49 1.16 3.71
N ALA A 98 -5.33 0.62 3.33
CA ALA A 98 -4.05 1.00 3.94
C ALA A 98 -3.81 2.52 3.94
N CYS A 99 -4.18 3.20 2.85
CA CYS A 99 -4.09 4.66 2.73
C CYS A 99 -5.03 5.43 3.66
N ALA A 100 -6.21 4.88 3.96
CA ALA A 100 -7.21 5.50 4.82
C ALA A 100 -6.97 5.18 6.31
N ALA A 101 -6.30 4.06 6.61
CA ALA A 101 -6.00 3.64 7.98
C ALA A 101 -5.20 4.69 8.77
N PHE A 102 -4.34 5.48 8.10
CA PHE A 102 -3.47 6.47 8.73
C PHE A 102 -3.72 7.92 8.27
N CYS A 103 -4.71 8.16 7.40
CA CYS A 103 -5.01 9.49 6.88
C CYS A 103 -6.50 9.81 6.99
N GLU A 104 -6.88 10.69 7.91
CA GLU A 104 -8.27 11.16 8.12
C GLU A 104 -8.84 12.00 6.97
N ARG A 105 -8.07 12.15 5.88
CA ARG A 105 -8.43 12.93 4.69
C ARG A 105 -8.81 12.03 3.52
N ILE A 106 -8.77 10.72 3.71
CA ILE A 106 -9.09 9.72 2.71
C ILE A 106 -10.20 8.83 3.26
N GLU A 107 -11.28 8.67 2.50
CA GLU A 107 -12.35 7.70 2.77
C GLU A 107 -12.41 6.68 1.64
N LEU A 108 -13.01 5.51 1.89
CA LEU A 108 -13.35 4.56 0.83
C LEU A 108 -14.76 4.84 0.33
N VAL A 109 -14.88 5.40 -0.87
CA VAL A 109 -16.15 5.56 -1.58
C VAL A 109 -16.24 4.44 -2.59
N ASP A 110 -17.23 3.56 -2.44
CA ASP A 110 -17.42 2.36 -3.27
C ASP A 110 -16.14 1.48 -3.36
N GLY A 111 -15.39 1.39 -2.26
CA GLY A 111 -14.15 0.62 -2.17
C GLY A 111 -12.92 1.31 -2.76
N VAL A 112 -13.06 2.53 -3.28
CA VAL A 112 -11.98 3.32 -3.87
C VAL A 112 -11.53 4.43 -2.91
N PRO A 113 -10.22 4.56 -2.62
CA PRO A 113 -9.70 5.67 -1.85
C PRO A 113 -10.01 7.01 -2.52
N THR A 114 -10.71 7.88 -1.79
CA THR A 114 -11.20 9.17 -2.27
C THR A 114 -10.83 10.25 -1.26
N PRO A 115 -10.21 11.36 -1.70
CA PRO A 115 -9.84 12.44 -0.80
C PRO A 115 -11.10 13.23 -0.41
N VAL A 116 -11.31 13.41 0.89
CA VAL A 116 -12.42 14.19 1.45
C VAL A 116 -11.97 15.56 1.98
N LYS A 117 -10.66 15.77 2.10
CA LYS A 117 -10.02 17.04 2.44
C LYS A 117 -8.71 17.19 1.64
N ASP A 118 -8.20 18.42 1.55
CA ASP A 118 -6.94 18.70 0.88
C ASP A 118 -5.76 17.95 1.51
N CYS A 119 -4.85 17.43 0.68
CA CYS A 119 -3.68 16.72 1.16
C CYS A 119 -2.77 17.67 1.96
N ILE A 120 -2.35 17.26 3.16
CA ILE A 120 -1.49 18.10 4.02
C ILE A 120 -0.13 18.41 3.39
N MET A 121 0.35 17.57 2.47
CA MET A 121 1.60 17.84 1.77
C MET A 121 1.49 18.99 0.76
N LEU A 122 0.28 19.36 0.35
CA LEU A 122 0.02 20.57 -0.43
C LEU A 122 -0.07 21.82 0.47
N LEU A 123 0.00 21.63 1.79
CA LEU A 123 -0.13 22.68 2.82
C LEU A 123 1.19 22.81 3.62
N ASP A 124 2.33 22.53 2.99
CA ASP A 124 3.67 22.59 3.60
C ASP A 124 3.83 21.73 4.88
N ALA A 125 3.13 20.60 4.96
CA ALA A 125 3.32 19.67 6.07
C ALA A 125 4.79 19.26 6.20
N VAL A 126 5.34 19.47 7.39
CA VAL A 126 6.74 19.15 7.71
C VAL A 126 6.99 17.64 7.68
N GLN A 127 5.94 16.82 7.93
CA GLN A 127 6.08 15.36 8.06
C GLN A 127 4.82 14.59 7.59
N CYS A 128 4.93 13.83 6.51
CA CYS A 128 3.92 12.86 6.04
C CYS A 128 4.59 11.78 5.18
N GLY A 129 5.30 10.84 5.82
CA GLY A 129 6.06 9.82 5.08
C GLY A 129 7.17 10.42 4.20
N GLU A 130 7.72 9.59 3.31
CA GLU A 130 8.73 9.99 2.33
C GLU A 130 8.05 10.57 1.08
N TYR A 131 7.07 9.83 0.57
CA TYR A 131 6.26 10.22 -0.58
C TYR A 131 4.80 10.50 -0.21
N GLY A 132 4.46 10.34 1.07
CA GLY A 132 3.10 10.38 1.61
C GLY A 132 2.70 9.03 2.17
N LEU A 133 2.27 8.97 3.45
CA LEU A 133 1.89 7.71 4.11
C LEU A 133 0.87 6.88 3.29
N CYS A 134 -0.05 7.56 2.61
CA CYS A 134 -1.06 6.90 1.76
C CYS A 134 -0.45 6.13 0.58
N TYR A 135 0.65 6.64 0.02
CA TYR A 135 1.41 5.99 -1.03
C TYR A 135 2.41 4.99 -0.44
N ASP A 136 3.15 5.39 0.59
CA ASP A 136 4.19 4.59 1.24
C ASP A 136 3.65 3.25 1.78
N HIS A 137 2.42 3.25 2.31
CA HIS A 137 1.75 2.06 2.86
C HIS A 137 0.98 1.24 1.82
N CYS A 138 0.91 1.69 0.57
CA CYS A 138 0.12 1.02 -0.45
C CYS A 138 0.71 -0.37 -0.77
N SER A 139 -0.13 -1.40 -0.79
CA SER A 139 0.30 -2.78 -1.09
C SER A 139 0.81 -3.00 -2.51
N ALA A 140 0.47 -2.09 -3.43
CA ALA A 140 0.96 -2.09 -4.80
C ALA A 140 2.33 -1.41 -4.95
N ARG A 141 2.78 -0.67 -3.92
CA ARG A 141 4.12 -0.10 -3.84
C ARG A 141 5.01 -1.05 -3.06
N LEU A 142 5.69 -1.97 -3.74
CA LEU A 142 6.67 -2.84 -3.10
C LEU A 142 8.07 -2.52 -3.59
N PRO A 143 9.09 -2.64 -2.71
CA PRO A 143 10.47 -2.72 -3.17
C PRO A 143 10.67 -3.95 -4.06
N PRO A 144 11.84 -4.07 -4.71
CA PRO A 144 12.22 -5.29 -5.40
C PRO A 144 11.97 -6.53 -4.53
N ARG A 145 11.41 -7.58 -5.13
CA ARG A 145 10.93 -8.78 -4.43
C ARG A 145 12.02 -9.38 -3.52
N ASP A 146 13.23 -9.48 -4.03
CA ASP A 146 14.36 -10.09 -3.33
C ASP A 146 14.76 -9.31 -2.07
N GLU A 147 14.66 -7.98 -2.12
CA GLU A 147 14.92 -7.11 -0.96
C GLU A 147 13.85 -7.31 0.12
N LEU A 148 12.59 -7.42 -0.29
CA LEU A 148 11.48 -7.67 0.63
C LEU A 148 11.63 -9.02 1.33
N GLU A 149 11.97 -10.06 0.57
CA GLU A 149 12.13 -11.43 1.11
C GLU A 149 13.33 -11.54 2.02
N THR A 150 14.47 -11.00 1.62
CA THR A 150 15.67 -10.99 2.46
C THR A 150 15.41 -10.25 3.76
N ARG A 151 14.67 -9.13 3.72
CA ARG A 151 14.32 -8.36 4.91
C ARG A 151 13.40 -9.13 5.87
N ILE A 152 12.35 -9.77 5.35
CA ILE A 152 11.32 -10.43 6.17
C ILE A 152 11.77 -11.83 6.62
N PHE A 153 12.37 -12.60 5.74
CA PHE A 153 12.66 -14.03 5.94
C PHE A 153 14.16 -14.33 6.10
N GLY A 154 15.04 -13.38 5.80
CA GLY A 154 16.50 -13.58 5.84
C GLY A 154 17.06 -14.32 4.62
N CYS A 155 16.23 -14.64 3.64
CA CYS A 155 16.62 -15.30 2.41
C CYS A 155 15.68 -14.91 1.25
N VAL A 156 16.11 -15.23 0.04
CA VAL A 156 15.29 -15.18 -1.19
C VAL A 156 14.65 -16.53 -1.45
N ARG A 157 13.49 -16.52 -2.11
CA ARG A 157 12.78 -17.75 -2.49
C ARG A 157 13.62 -18.63 -3.42
N GLU A 158 13.49 -19.94 -3.24
CA GLU A 158 13.91 -20.92 -4.25
C GLU A 158 12.72 -21.36 -5.12
N ASP A 159 11.51 -21.34 -4.54
CA ASP A 159 10.26 -21.69 -5.22
C ASP A 159 9.55 -20.44 -5.72
N GLU A 160 9.54 -20.23 -7.04
CA GLU A 160 8.90 -19.07 -7.66
C GLU A 160 7.38 -19.02 -7.47
N LEU A 161 6.72 -20.18 -7.33
CA LEU A 161 5.28 -20.27 -7.24
C LEU A 161 4.79 -20.04 -5.81
N LEU A 162 5.42 -20.69 -4.83
CA LEU A 162 4.99 -20.68 -3.43
C LEU A 162 5.74 -19.66 -2.57
N GLY A 163 6.90 -19.18 -3.02
CA GLY A 163 7.73 -18.23 -2.30
C GLY A 163 8.57 -18.88 -1.20
N VAL A 164 8.91 -18.10 -0.18
CA VAL A 164 9.74 -18.56 0.94
C VAL A 164 8.89 -19.34 1.94
N TYR A 165 9.26 -20.60 2.21
CA TYR A 165 8.64 -21.43 3.23
C TYR A 165 9.67 -22.34 3.92
N ARG A 166 9.35 -22.80 5.14
CA ARG A 166 10.16 -23.82 5.84
C ARG A 166 9.63 -25.23 5.63
N ASN A 167 8.32 -25.40 5.72
CA ASN A 167 7.62 -26.69 5.55
C ASN A 167 6.20 -26.43 5.01
N ILE A 168 5.62 -27.43 4.35
CA ILE A 168 4.25 -27.41 3.85
C ILE A 168 3.50 -28.62 4.41
N PHE A 169 2.33 -28.38 5.00
CA PHE A 169 1.49 -29.43 5.61
C PHE A 169 0.05 -29.31 5.15
N SER A 170 -0.64 -30.45 5.13
CA SER A 170 -2.10 -30.51 5.07
C SER A 170 -2.63 -30.81 6.47
N ALA A 171 -3.51 -29.96 7.00
CA ALA A 171 -3.98 -30.07 8.37
C ALA A 171 -5.48 -29.78 8.49
N LYS A 172 -6.09 -30.28 9.56
CA LYS A 172 -7.48 -30.00 9.96
C LYS A 172 -7.57 -29.90 11.48
N ALA A 173 -8.34 -28.94 11.97
CA ALA A 173 -8.65 -28.76 13.38
C ALA A 173 -9.38 -29.99 13.94
N ILE A 174 -9.19 -30.25 15.23
CA ILE A 174 -9.88 -31.33 15.95
C ILE A 174 -11.05 -30.82 16.79
N ASP A 175 -11.11 -29.51 17.05
CA ASP A 175 -12.17 -28.88 17.83
C ASP A 175 -13.49 -28.87 17.03
N PRO A 176 -14.53 -29.58 17.51
CA PRO A 176 -15.84 -29.61 16.85
C PRO A 176 -16.51 -28.25 16.72
N GLU A 177 -16.30 -27.31 17.65
CA GLU A 177 -16.93 -25.98 17.59
C GLU A 177 -16.30 -25.12 16.50
N ILE A 178 -14.97 -25.16 16.34
CA ILE A 178 -14.28 -24.50 15.22
C ILE A 178 -14.74 -25.11 13.89
N LEU A 179 -14.82 -26.44 13.81
CA LEU A 179 -15.20 -27.14 12.58
C LEU A 179 -16.63 -26.85 12.12
N LYS A 180 -17.54 -26.44 13.01
CA LYS A 180 -18.91 -26.05 12.65
C LYS A 180 -18.97 -24.70 11.93
N LEU A 181 -18.00 -23.82 12.18
CA LEU A 181 -18.03 -22.42 11.75
C LEU A 181 -17.02 -22.09 10.66
N CYS A 182 -15.93 -22.85 10.58
CA CYS A 182 -14.83 -22.57 9.66
C CYS A 182 -15.18 -22.81 8.19
N GLN A 183 -14.43 -22.18 7.29
CA GLN A 183 -14.56 -22.39 5.85
C GLN A 183 -14.06 -23.78 5.41
N ASP A 184 -12.85 -24.14 5.84
CA ASP A 184 -12.14 -25.34 5.38
C ASP A 184 -11.71 -26.23 6.56
N GLY A 185 -10.40 -26.28 6.85
CA GLY A 185 -9.83 -27.09 7.92
C GLY A 185 -9.84 -26.43 9.30
N GLY A 186 -10.33 -25.20 9.46
CA GLY A 186 -10.35 -24.50 10.75
C GLY A 186 -8.98 -24.07 11.30
N ILE A 187 -7.93 -24.13 10.48
CA ILE A 187 -6.54 -23.90 10.92
C ILE A 187 -6.32 -22.47 11.39
N VAL A 188 -6.74 -21.47 10.61
CA VAL A 188 -6.57 -20.05 10.97
C VAL A 188 -7.23 -19.76 12.32
N SER A 189 -8.50 -20.11 12.49
CA SER A 189 -9.21 -19.92 13.76
C SER A 189 -8.54 -20.65 14.93
N SER A 190 -8.03 -21.87 14.71
CA SER A 190 -7.33 -22.63 15.75
C SER A 190 -6.02 -21.96 16.18
N ILE A 191 -5.24 -21.45 15.22
CA ILE A 191 -4.00 -20.71 15.49
C ILE A 191 -4.29 -19.44 16.28
N LEU A 192 -5.32 -18.68 15.87
CA LEU A 192 -5.70 -17.43 16.54
C LEU A 192 -6.18 -17.67 17.98
N ALA A 193 -7.08 -18.63 18.19
CA ALA A 193 -7.57 -18.97 19.52
C ALA A 193 -6.42 -19.42 20.43
N TYR A 194 -5.60 -20.36 19.95
CA TYR A 194 -4.43 -20.84 20.70
C TYR A 194 -3.44 -19.72 21.04
N GLY A 195 -3.16 -18.82 20.10
CA GLY A 195 -2.21 -17.74 20.32
C GLY A 195 -2.71 -16.66 21.29
N LEU A 196 -4.02 -16.38 21.34
CA LEU A 196 -4.60 -15.53 22.39
C LEU A 196 -4.60 -16.24 23.76
N GLU A 197 -5.00 -17.52 23.81
CA GLU A 197 -5.02 -18.32 25.07
C GLU A 197 -3.64 -18.44 25.73
N ASN A 198 -2.59 -18.47 24.91
CA ASN A 198 -1.21 -18.67 25.36
C ASN A 198 -0.37 -17.38 25.27
N GLU A 199 -1.02 -16.21 25.12
CA GLU A 199 -0.37 -14.89 25.14
C GLU A 199 0.78 -14.74 24.12
N ILE A 200 0.69 -15.45 22.99
CA ILE A 200 1.61 -15.30 21.85
C ILE A 200 1.38 -13.93 21.20
N PHE A 201 0.11 -13.53 21.12
CA PHE A 201 -0.31 -12.18 20.74
C PHE A 201 -1.44 -11.72 21.67
N GLU A 202 -1.57 -10.40 21.79
CA GLU A 202 -2.51 -9.70 22.67
C GLU A 202 -3.78 -9.28 21.92
N GLY A 203 -3.69 -9.17 20.59
CA GLY A 203 -4.83 -8.85 19.74
C GLY A 203 -4.70 -9.44 18.35
N VAL A 204 -5.84 -9.70 17.72
CA VAL A 204 -5.90 -10.21 16.36
C VAL A 204 -6.76 -9.30 15.49
N ILE A 205 -6.22 -8.92 14.34
CA ILE A 205 -6.94 -8.16 13.32
C ILE A 205 -7.51 -9.16 12.32
N VAL A 206 -8.83 -9.24 12.27
CA VAL A 206 -9.58 -10.15 11.40
C VAL A 206 -10.73 -9.41 10.73
N THR A 207 -11.42 -10.08 9.82
CA THR A 207 -12.66 -9.59 9.22
C THR A 207 -13.81 -10.48 9.66
N ARG A 208 -14.88 -9.89 10.19
CA ARG A 208 -16.15 -10.58 10.43
C ARG A 208 -17.25 -10.04 9.53
N GLY A 209 -18.41 -10.70 9.55
CA GLY A 209 -19.62 -10.18 8.92
C GLY A 209 -20.29 -9.14 9.83
N THR A 210 -20.80 -8.06 9.26
CA THR A 210 -21.52 -7.03 10.01
C THR A 210 -22.80 -7.62 10.63
N ALA A 211 -23.19 -7.15 11.82
CA ALA A 211 -24.46 -7.53 12.42
C ALA A 211 -25.64 -7.21 11.47
N GLY A 212 -26.46 -8.22 11.17
CA GLY A 212 -27.59 -8.10 10.24
C GLY A 212 -27.24 -8.35 8.77
N ASP A 213 -25.96 -8.32 8.39
CA ASP A 213 -25.49 -8.69 7.05
C ASP A 213 -24.11 -9.37 7.11
N ARG A 214 -24.12 -10.71 7.15
CA ARG A 214 -22.91 -11.53 7.20
C ARG A 214 -21.98 -11.29 6.01
N TRP A 215 -22.51 -10.85 4.87
CA TRP A 215 -21.73 -10.67 3.64
C TRP A 215 -21.08 -9.30 3.54
N LYS A 216 -21.42 -8.38 4.44
CA LYS A 216 -20.77 -7.09 4.56
C LYS A 216 -19.55 -7.20 5.48
N PRO A 217 -18.32 -7.10 4.95
CA PRO A 217 -17.11 -7.27 5.75
C PRO A 217 -16.92 -6.09 6.72
N GLU A 218 -16.56 -6.43 7.96
CA GLU A 218 -16.24 -5.51 9.04
C GLU A 218 -14.87 -5.90 9.62
N PRO A 219 -13.83 -5.08 9.45
CA PRO A 219 -12.58 -5.24 10.17
C PRO A 219 -12.79 -5.08 11.67
N VAL A 220 -12.21 -5.99 12.46
CA VAL A 220 -12.29 -5.94 13.92
C VAL A 220 -10.96 -6.33 14.54
N VAL A 221 -10.71 -5.80 15.74
CA VAL A 221 -9.63 -6.22 16.63
C VAL A 221 -10.28 -7.07 17.72
N LEU A 222 -9.89 -8.34 17.81
CA LEU A 222 -10.37 -9.26 18.85
C LEU A 222 -9.24 -9.53 19.83
N VAL A 223 -9.56 -9.60 21.11
CA VAL A 223 -8.56 -9.74 22.19
C VAL A 223 -8.82 -10.95 23.09
N THR A 224 -9.90 -11.70 22.84
CA THR A 224 -10.21 -12.93 23.55
C THR A 224 -10.40 -14.12 22.60
N PRO A 225 -10.02 -15.34 23.01
CA PRO A 225 -10.19 -16.55 22.21
C PRO A 225 -11.64 -16.82 21.80
N GLU A 226 -12.59 -16.52 22.68
CA GLU A 226 -14.03 -16.76 22.46
C GLU A 226 -14.59 -15.90 21.32
N GLU A 227 -14.01 -14.73 21.07
CA GLU A 227 -14.44 -13.83 20.00
C GLU A 227 -14.08 -14.35 18.61
N ILE A 228 -13.06 -15.22 18.48
CA ILE A 228 -12.54 -15.71 17.19
C ILE A 228 -13.63 -16.38 16.35
N ALA A 229 -14.57 -17.06 17.00
CA ALA A 229 -15.69 -17.73 16.33
C ALA A 229 -16.55 -16.76 15.50
N SER A 230 -16.62 -15.48 15.89
CA SER A 230 -17.39 -14.45 15.18
C SER A 230 -16.81 -14.08 13.81
N ALA A 231 -15.51 -14.31 13.61
CA ALA A 231 -14.79 -14.03 12.36
C ALA A 231 -14.55 -15.29 11.51
N ALA A 232 -15.15 -16.42 11.88
CA ALA A 232 -14.97 -17.66 11.15
C ALA A 232 -15.72 -17.69 9.80
N GLY A 233 -15.06 -18.28 8.80
CA GLY A 233 -15.58 -18.40 7.43
C GLY A 233 -15.05 -17.33 6.48
N THR A 234 -15.26 -17.52 5.19
CA THR A 234 -14.80 -16.57 4.17
C THR A 234 -15.93 -15.62 3.75
N ILE A 235 -15.61 -14.33 3.68
CA ILE A 235 -16.47 -13.31 3.07
C ILE A 235 -15.84 -12.96 1.72
N TYR A 236 -16.49 -13.34 0.63
CA TYR A 236 -16.02 -13.08 -0.74
C TYR A 236 -16.36 -11.65 -1.19
N SER A 237 -15.91 -10.68 -0.40
CA SER A 237 -16.02 -9.24 -0.64
C SER A 237 -14.74 -8.54 -0.19
N VAL A 238 -14.47 -7.36 -0.74
CA VAL A 238 -13.28 -6.58 -0.36
C VAL A 238 -13.43 -6.11 1.08
N SER A 239 -12.47 -6.46 1.94
CA SER A 239 -12.42 -6.02 3.33
C SER A 239 -11.32 -4.99 3.56
N PRO A 240 -11.60 -3.86 4.24
CA PRO A 240 -10.60 -2.87 4.61
C PRO A 240 -9.83 -3.28 5.88
N SER A 241 -9.36 -4.53 5.98
CA SER A 241 -8.82 -5.09 7.22
C SER A 241 -7.63 -4.30 7.82
N ILE A 242 -6.86 -3.59 6.99
CA ILE A 242 -5.74 -2.76 7.43
C ILE A 242 -6.19 -1.57 8.28
N MET A 243 -7.45 -1.16 8.22
CA MET A 243 -8.01 -0.18 9.16
C MET A 243 -7.87 -0.66 10.61
N GLY A 244 -7.98 -1.97 10.87
CA GLY A 244 -7.76 -2.53 12.21
C GLY A 244 -6.34 -2.28 12.72
N LEU A 245 -5.34 -2.26 11.84
CA LEU A 245 -3.96 -1.93 12.23
C LEU A 245 -3.81 -0.44 12.56
N GLY A 246 -4.49 0.42 11.80
CA GLY A 246 -4.59 1.85 12.12
C GLY A 246 -5.26 2.09 13.47
N GLU A 247 -6.32 1.34 13.79
CA GLU A 247 -7.02 1.40 15.08
C GLU A 247 -6.10 1.00 16.23
N VAL A 248 -5.42 -0.16 16.11
CA VAL A 248 -4.47 -0.64 17.12
C VAL A 248 -3.39 0.41 17.39
N ILE A 249 -2.71 0.88 16.34
CA ILE A 249 -1.57 1.80 16.49
C ILE A 249 -1.98 3.15 17.10
N LYS A 250 -3.21 3.61 16.86
CA LYS A 250 -3.64 4.95 17.28
C LYS A 250 -4.33 4.96 18.64
N ASN A 251 -5.08 3.90 18.95
CA ASN A 251 -6.08 3.91 20.00
C ASN A 251 -5.92 2.80 21.03
N THR A 252 -4.93 1.92 20.90
CA THR A 252 -4.67 0.85 21.87
C THR A 252 -3.20 0.80 22.28
N GLU A 253 -2.94 0.09 23.38
CA GLU A 253 -1.58 -0.17 23.90
C GLU A 253 -1.10 -1.58 23.52
N LEU A 254 -1.73 -2.22 22.53
CA LEU A 254 -1.40 -3.58 22.14
C LEU A 254 -0.10 -3.59 21.33
N THR A 255 0.81 -4.46 21.71
CA THR A 255 2.17 -4.55 21.16
C THR A 255 2.40 -5.82 20.37
N LYS A 256 1.72 -6.92 20.69
CA LYS A 256 1.83 -8.18 19.95
C LYS A 256 0.54 -8.47 19.20
N ILE A 257 0.58 -8.34 17.87
CA ILE A 257 -0.63 -8.39 17.03
C ILE A 257 -0.51 -9.49 15.99
N ALA A 258 -1.55 -10.31 15.85
CA ALA A 258 -1.72 -11.14 14.65
C ALA A 258 -2.61 -10.43 13.62
N VAL A 259 -2.26 -10.51 12.34
CA VAL A 259 -3.06 -9.94 11.25
C VAL A 259 -3.44 -11.04 10.27
N VAL A 260 -4.73 -11.25 10.08
CA VAL A 260 -5.24 -12.14 9.04
C VAL A 260 -5.72 -11.34 7.85
N GLY A 261 -5.23 -11.70 6.67
CA GLY A 261 -5.67 -11.06 5.44
C GLY A 261 -5.18 -11.75 4.18
N THR A 262 -5.65 -11.23 3.08
CA THR A 262 -5.25 -11.58 1.71
C THR A 262 -3.83 -11.07 1.41
N PRO A 263 -3.17 -11.55 0.34
CA PRO A 263 -1.79 -11.17 0.02
C PRO A 263 -1.56 -9.66 -0.09
N CYS A 264 -2.53 -8.88 -0.60
CA CYS A 264 -2.39 -7.42 -0.66
C CYS A 264 -2.42 -6.77 0.73
N GLN A 265 -3.21 -7.29 1.66
CA GLN A 265 -3.24 -6.81 3.05
C GLN A 265 -1.93 -7.15 3.77
N MET A 266 -1.36 -8.33 3.54
CA MET A 266 -0.05 -8.69 4.11
C MET A 266 1.06 -7.77 3.58
N LYS A 267 1.06 -7.47 2.28
CA LYS A 267 1.99 -6.50 1.66
C LYS A 267 1.87 -5.10 2.28
N ALA A 268 0.64 -4.59 2.42
CA ALA A 268 0.40 -3.30 3.08
C ALA A 268 0.91 -3.30 4.53
N THR A 269 0.66 -4.39 5.27
CA THR A 269 1.15 -4.56 6.64
C THR A 269 2.67 -4.44 6.72
N ARG A 270 3.40 -5.12 5.82
CA ARG A 270 4.88 -5.04 5.78
C ARG A 270 5.39 -3.65 5.38
N ASN A 271 4.71 -2.96 4.46
CA ASN A 271 5.03 -1.57 4.13
C ASN A 271 4.80 -0.61 5.30
N ILE A 272 3.72 -0.82 6.06
CA ILE A 272 3.43 -0.07 7.29
C ILE A 272 4.56 -0.29 8.29
N GLN A 273 4.99 -1.53 8.51
CA GLN A 273 6.12 -1.81 9.39
C GLN A 273 7.40 -1.09 8.95
N GLU A 274 7.74 -1.12 7.65
CA GLU A 274 8.94 -0.43 7.15
C GLU A 274 8.88 1.10 7.35
N HIS A 275 7.73 1.70 7.05
CA HIS A 275 7.63 3.16 6.91
C HIS A 275 7.15 3.85 8.20
N LEU A 276 6.39 3.19 9.06
CA LEU A 276 5.95 3.73 10.36
C LEU A 276 6.83 3.26 11.52
N PHE A 277 7.31 2.02 11.53
CA PHE A 277 7.96 1.45 12.72
C PHE A 277 9.45 1.78 12.87
N LYS A 278 10.00 2.64 12.00
CA LYS A 278 11.24 3.39 12.33
C LYS A 278 11.07 4.35 13.51
N LYS A 279 9.84 4.56 14.00
CA LYS A 279 9.49 5.42 15.16
C LYS A 279 8.56 4.76 16.19
N ALA A 280 8.03 3.57 15.94
CA ALA A 280 7.17 2.83 16.86
C ALA A 280 7.90 1.52 17.17
N GLU A 281 8.86 1.58 18.10
CA GLU A 281 9.84 0.51 18.33
C GLU A 281 9.25 -0.78 18.93
N ASP A 282 7.95 -0.85 19.22
CA ASP A 282 7.41 -1.86 20.13
C ASP A 282 6.22 -2.69 19.60
N ILE A 283 5.92 -2.70 18.28
CA ILE A 283 4.84 -3.56 17.75
C ILE A 283 5.39 -4.78 16.99
N ASP A 284 5.23 -5.96 17.60
CA ASP A 284 5.47 -7.27 17.00
C ASP A 284 4.24 -7.72 16.20
N ILE A 285 4.40 -7.92 14.89
CA ILE A 285 3.32 -8.34 13.98
C ILE A 285 3.59 -9.73 13.43
N THR A 286 2.67 -10.65 13.78
CA THR A 286 2.54 -11.97 13.15
C THR A 286 1.51 -11.90 12.02
N THR A 287 1.86 -12.41 10.84
CA THR A 287 0.98 -12.45 9.65
C THR A 287 0.84 -13.86 9.13
#